data_AF-A0A935RTK6-F1
#
_entry.id   AF-A0A935RTK6-F1
#
_cell.length_a   1.000
_cell.length_b   1.000
_cell.length_c   1.000
_cell.angle_alpha   90.00
_cell.angle_beta   90.00
_cell.angle_gamma   90.00
#
_symmetry.space_group_name_H-M   'P 1'
#
loop_
_entity.id
_entity.type
_entity.pdbx_description
1 polymer ?
#
loop_
_entity_poly.entity_id
_entity_poly.type
_entity_poly.pdbx_seq_one_letter_code
_entity_poly.pdbx_strand_id
1 'polypeptide(L)'
;MLNSYGYYTPVLILQGFCLYHSYKNNTHQKYYWLIIFVPLVGSLVYLYLNFFKKSLIDDLSDGFKGIVNSNYQVEKLEKETKFTDTMSNKKYLAIQYLNKGRTNEAIDLLNSCLVGIHADDQEINRLLLQAYYSQKEYGKCIAAGEKIKNDYTFANAEEKALLAWAYYYSGDSEKLNQSLKVRMVCFQTIFND
;
A
#
# COMPACT_ATOMS: atom_id res chain seq x y z
N MET A 1 30.81 39.14 -3.38
CA MET A 1 30.62 38.53 -4.72
C MET A 1 31.94 37.90 -5.16
N LEU A 2 32.28 36.72 -4.65
CA LEU A 2 33.60 36.09 -4.88
C LEU A 2 33.41 34.75 -5.61
N ASN A 3 33.86 34.74 -6.87
CA ASN A 3 34.36 33.64 -7.70
C ASN A 3 33.64 32.26 -7.66
N SER A 4 32.60 32.11 -8.50
CA SER A 4 32.15 30.80 -9.00
C SER A 4 33.01 30.23 -10.15
N TYR A 5 34.09 30.91 -10.54
CA TYR A 5 34.95 30.50 -11.66
C TYR A 5 36.10 29.54 -11.26
N GLY A 6 36.33 29.29 -9.97
CA GLY A 6 37.45 28.47 -9.49
C GLY A 6 37.23 26.96 -9.52
N TYR A 7 35.97 26.50 -9.64
CA TYR A 7 35.63 25.07 -9.51
C TYR A 7 35.65 24.32 -10.84
N TYR A 8 35.48 25.01 -11.97
CA TYR A 8 35.43 24.41 -13.32
C TYR A 8 36.81 24.27 -13.97
N THR A 9 37.78 25.07 -13.56
CA THR A 9 39.16 25.09 -14.06
C THR A 9 39.89 23.75 -13.91
N PRO A 10 39.89 23.06 -12.75
CA PRO A 10 40.60 21.78 -12.62
C PRO A 10 40.00 20.65 -13.48
N VAL A 11 38.68 20.66 -13.70
CA VAL A 11 37.98 19.66 -14.53
C VAL A 11 38.38 19.80 -16.00
N LEU A 12 38.45 21.03 -16.51
CA LEU A 12 38.87 21.30 -17.90
C LEU A 12 40.36 20.98 -18.12
N ILE A 13 41.22 21.26 -17.15
CA ILE A 13 42.65 20.93 -17.22
C ILE A 13 42.85 19.41 -17.24
N LEU A 14 42.11 18.67 -16.42
CA LEU A 14 42.16 17.20 -16.40
C LEU A 14 41.65 16.59 -17.71
N GLN A 15 40.55 17.11 -18.26
CA GLN A 15 40.04 16.69 -19.57
C GLN A 15 41.05 16.94 -20.69
N GLY A 16 41.69 18.12 -20.71
CA GLY A 16 42.74 18.45 -21.66
C GLY A 16 43.97 17.53 -21.54
N PHE A 17 44.38 17.20 -20.31
CA PHE A 17 45.48 16.26 -20.05
C PHE A 17 45.16 14.84 -20.53
N CYS A 18 43.94 14.34 -20.27
CA CYS A 18 43.49 13.03 -20.75
C CYS A 18 43.44 12.96 -22.29
N LEU A 19 42.97 14.03 -22.96
CA LEU A 19 42.99 14.12 -24.41
C LEU A 19 44.42 14.14 -24.97
N TYR A 20 45.30 14.94 -24.37
CA TYR A 20 46.71 15.02 -24.78
C TYR A 20 47.44 13.67 -24.61
N HIS A 21 47.22 12.99 -23.48
CA HIS A 21 47.80 11.66 -23.23
C HIS A 21 47.26 10.62 -24.21
N SER A 22 45.95 10.64 -24.51
CA SER A 22 45.32 9.75 -25.50
C SER A 22 45.84 10.00 -26.92
N TYR A 23 46.08 11.27 -27.29
CA TYR A 23 46.65 11.65 -28.59
C TYR A 23 48.10 11.19 -28.75
N LYS A 24 48.92 11.31 -27.70
CA LYS A 24 50.32 10.89 -27.74
C LYS A 24 50.50 9.37 -27.77
N ASN A 25 49.58 8.60 -27.22
CA ASN A 25 49.74 7.16 -27.02
C ASN A 25 49.12 6.28 -28.14
N ASN A 26 48.53 6.87 -29.20
CA ASN A 26 47.91 6.17 -30.35
C ASN A 26 46.97 5.00 -29.99
N THR A 27 46.40 5.03 -28.78
CA THR A 27 45.55 3.93 -28.31
C THR A 27 44.13 4.14 -28.79
N HIS A 28 43.67 3.23 -29.66
CA HIS A 28 42.29 2.91 -30.04
C HIS A 28 41.26 4.06 -29.97
N GLN A 29 40.74 4.44 -31.15
CA GLN A 29 39.74 5.51 -31.38
C GLN A 29 38.51 5.52 -30.43
N LYS A 30 38.25 4.42 -29.72
CA LYS A 30 37.17 4.26 -28.74
C LYS A 30 37.27 5.21 -27.54
N TYR A 31 38.47 5.61 -27.11
CA TYR A 31 38.64 6.45 -25.92
C TYR A 31 38.22 7.92 -26.14
N TYR A 32 38.33 8.42 -27.37
CA TYR A 32 37.88 9.78 -27.72
C TYR A 32 36.37 9.95 -27.53
N TRP A 33 35.60 8.93 -27.92
CA TRP A 33 34.15 8.94 -27.78
C TRP A 33 33.72 8.95 -26.32
N LEU A 34 34.40 8.18 -25.47
CA LEU A 34 34.15 8.14 -24.02
C LEU A 34 34.41 9.51 -23.36
N ILE A 35 35.52 10.18 -23.69
CA ILE A 35 35.91 11.46 -23.08
C ILE A 35 34.92 12.59 -23.44
N ILE A 36 34.35 12.55 -24.65
CA ILE A 36 33.37 13.54 -25.11
C ILE A 36 31.96 13.26 -24.56
N PHE A 37 31.55 11.99 -24.50
CA PHE A 37 30.19 11.63 -24.06
C PHE A 37 29.99 11.69 -22.55
N VAL A 38 30.99 11.37 -21.74
CA VAL A 38 30.88 11.39 -20.27
C VAL A 38 30.42 12.75 -19.70
N PRO A 39 30.99 13.91 -20.09
CA PRO A 39 30.50 15.21 -19.60
C PRO A 39 29.10 15.55 -20.12
N LEU A 40 28.74 15.07 -21.31
CA LEU A 40 27.45 15.31 -21.95
C LEU A 40 26.33 14.50 -21.28
N VAL A 41 26.61 13.24 -20.95
CA VAL A 41 25.70 12.40 -20.15
C VAL A 41 25.60 12.91 -18.72
N GLY A 42 26.71 13.34 -18.12
CA GLY A 42 26.73 13.90 -16.77
C GLY A 42 25.87 15.16 -16.63
N SER A 43 25.91 16.06 -17.61
CA SER A 43 25.08 17.27 -17.62
C SER A 43 23.60 16.95 -17.89
N LEU A 44 23.31 15.97 -18.75
CA LEU A 44 21.94 15.50 -19.00
C LEU A 44 21.31 14.87 -17.76
N VAL A 45 22.06 14.02 -17.05
CA VAL A 45 21.64 13.42 -15.79
C VAL A 45 21.46 14.50 -14.73
N TYR A 46 22.36 15.48 -14.63
CA TYR A 46 22.22 16.59 -13.69
C TYR A 46 20.96 17.43 -13.95
N LEU A 47 20.66 17.76 -15.21
CA LEU A 47 19.44 18.49 -15.57
C LEU A 47 18.17 17.65 -15.29
N TYR A 48 18.19 16.37 -15.68
CA TYR A 48 17.07 15.46 -15.42
C TYR A 48 16.81 15.34 -13.93
N LEU A 49 17.85 15.10 -13.15
CA LEU A 49 17.77 15.00 -11.69
C LEU A 49 17.34 16.33 -11.08
N ASN A 50 17.93 17.46 -11.42
CA ASN A 50 17.63 18.73 -10.77
C ASN A 50 16.23 19.29 -11.14
N PHE A 51 15.74 19.01 -12.35
CA PHE A 51 14.43 19.48 -12.82
C PHE A 51 13.29 18.52 -12.41
N PHE A 52 13.50 17.19 -12.42
CA PHE A 52 12.48 16.22 -12.00
C PHE A 52 12.52 15.87 -10.50
N LYS A 53 13.69 15.88 -9.82
CA LYS A 53 13.77 15.47 -8.40
C LYS A 53 13.19 16.47 -7.41
N LYS A 54 12.97 17.74 -7.77
CA LYS A 54 12.34 18.67 -6.83
C LYS A 54 10.92 18.26 -6.45
N SER A 55 10.20 17.55 -7.33
CA SER A 55 8.92 16.93 -6.97
C SER A 55 9.12 15.51 -6.41
N LEU A 56 10.02 14.72 -7.00
CA LEU A 56 10.16 13.31 -6.64
C LEU A 56 10.84 13.05 -5.28
N ILE A 57 11.75 13.92 -4.82
CA ILE A 57 12.45 13.72 -3.53
C ILE A 57 11.58 14.11 -2.34
N ASP A 58 10.73 15.13 -2.47
CA ASP A 58 9.78 15.50 -1.42
C ASP A 58 8.72 14.38 -1.25
N ASP A 59 8.21 13.81 -2.35
CA ASP A 59 7.27 12.68 -2.31
C ASP A 59 7.88 11.37 -1.78
N LEU A 60 9.15 11.08 -2.10
CA LEU A 60 9.84 9.88 -1.60
C LEU A 60 10.18 9.98 -0.10
N SER A 61 10.55 11.17 0.38
CA SER A 61 10.82 11.44 1.80
C SER A 61 9.53 11.38 2.62
N ASP A 62 8.44 11.96 2.13
CA ASP A 62 7.15 11.97 2.83
C ASP A 62 6.41 10.63 2.71
N GLY A 63 6.56 9.89 1.60
CA GLY A 63 6.09 8.51 1.50
C GLY A 63 6.81 7.56 2.45
N PHE A 64 8.13 7.72 2.60
CA PHE A 64 8.91 6.91 3.57
C PHE A 64 8.59 7.30 5.02
N LYS A 65 8.45 8.60 5.32
CA LYS A 65 7.97 9.07 6.64
C LYS A 65 6.55 8.59 6.93
N GLY A 66 5.65 8.60 5.95
CA GLY A 66 4.27 8.12 6.10
C GLY A 66 4.19 6.63 6.39
N ILE A 67 4.99 5.81 5.70
CA ILE A 67 5.06 4.35 5.94
C ILE A 67 5.68 4.05 7.31
N VAL A 68 6.81 4.69 7.66
CA VAL A 68 7.48 4.51 8.95
C VAL A 68 6.62 5.00 10.12
N ASN A 69 6.05 6.20 10.02
CA ASN A 69 5.16 6.76 11.04
C ASN A 69 3.93 5.87 11.24
N SER A 70 3.36 5.36 10.16
CA SER A 70 2.17 4.52 10.25
C SER A 70 2.47 3.12 10.82
N ASN A 71 3.65 2.54 10.56
CA ASN A 71 4.08 1.32 11.26
C ASN A 71 4.32 1.56 12.76
N TYR A 72 4.91 2.71 13.12
CA TYR A 72 5.09 3.10 14.53
C TYR A 72 3.75 3.22 15.27
N GLN A 73 2.71 3.77 14.63
CA GLN A 73 1.37 3.84 15.23
C GLN A 73 0.78 2.46 15.49
N VAL A 74 0.96 1.51 14.57
CA VAL A 74 0.52 0.12 14.76
C VAL A 74 1.28 -0.55 15.90
N GLU A 75 2.60 -0.39 15.98
CA GLU A 75 3.41 -0.96 17.07
C GLU A 75 3.01 -0.38 18.45
N LYS A 76 2.71 0.92 18.50
CA LYS A 76 2.18 1.56 19.72
C LYS A 76 0.84 0.96 20.12
N LEU A 77 -0.07 0.75 19.16
CA LEU A 77 -1.37 0.12 19.38
C LEU A 77 -1.26 -1.34 19.82
N GLU A 78 -0.32 -2.10 19.25
CA GLU A 78 -0.02 -3.47 19.68
C GLU A 78 0.44 -3.49 21.14
N LYS A 79 1.30 -2.54 21.55
CA LYS A 79 1.73 -2.39 22.94
C LYS A 79 0.55 -2.02 23.84
N GLU A 80 -0.24 -1.01 23.48
CA GLU A 80 -1.41 -0.58 24.25
C GLU A 80 -2.44 -1.70 24.42
N THR A 81 -2.69 -2.50 23.38
CA THR A 81 -3.62 -3.64 23.44
C THR A 81 -3.10 -4.76 24.34
N LYS A 82 -1.77 -4.95 24.43
CA LYS A 82 -1.15 -5.89 25.38
C LYS A 82 -1.28 -5.44 26.84
N PHE A 83 -1.30 -4.13 27.10
CA PHE A 83 -1.43 -3.58 28.46
C PHE A 83 -2.89 -3.39 28.88
N THR A 84 -3.75 -3.01 27.93
CA THR A 84 -5.17 -2.71 28.13
C THR A 84 -5.98 -3.59 27.18
N ASP A 85 -6.24 -4.81 27.62
CA ASP A 85 -7.01 -5.80 26.86
C ASP A 85 -8.52 -5.47 26.90
N THR A 86 -8.90 -4.51 26.04
CA THR A 86 -10.31 -4.19 25.80
C THR A 86 -10.68 -4.58 24.37
N MET A 87 -11.93 -5.03 24.21
CA MET A 87 -12.45 -5.41 22.89
C MET A 87 -12.39 -4.26 21.89
N SER A 88 -12.63 -3.02 22.33
CA SER A 88 -12.52 -1.82 21.49
C SER A 88 -11.09 -1.60 20.96
N ASN A 89 -10.07 -1.80 21.81
CA ASN A 89 -8.67 -1.68 21.39
C ASN A 89 -8.30 -2.76 20.38
N LYS A 90 -8.72 -4.02 20.60
CA LYS A 90 -8.49 -5.13 19.68
C LYS A 90 -9.17 -4.91 18.32
N LYS A 91 -10.41 -4.42 18.31
CA LYS A 91 -11.13 -4.06 17.06
C LYS A 91 -10.38 -2.96 16.30
N TYR A 92 -9.96 -1.90 16.99
CA TYR A 92 -9.23 -0.81 16.37
C TYR A 92 -7.88 -1.27 15.80
N LEU A 93 -7.13 -2.12 16.52
CA LEU A 93 -5.90 -2.72 16.03
C LEU A 93 -6.15 -3.60 14.79
N ALA A 94 -7.21 -4.41 14.78
CA ALA A 94 -7.57 -5.23 13.61
C ALA A 94 -7.89 -4.37 12.38
N ILE A 95 -8.61 -3.26 12.53
CA ILE A 95 -8.87 -2.31 11.43
C ILE A 95 -7.56 -1.74 10.89
N GLN A 96 -6.61 -1.38 11.76
CA GLN A 96 -5.29 -0.90 11.33
C GLN A 96 -4.51 -1.99 10.58
N TYR A 97 -4.59 -3.24 11.01
CA TYR A 97 -4.00 -4.36 10.26
C TYR A 97 -4.62 -4.53 8.87
N LEU A 98 -5.95 -4.44 8.74
CA LEU A 98 -6.63 -4.49 7.45
C LEU A 98 -6.17 -3.36 6.52
N ASN A 99 -6.11 -2.13 7.03
CA ASN A 99 -5.63 -0.96 6.26
C ASN A 99 -4.17 -1.09 5.82
N LYS A 100 -3.38 -1.91 6.51
CA LYS A 100 -1.98 -2.20 6.20
C LYS A 100 -1.76 -3.40 5.28
N GLY A 101 -2.84 -4.09 4.88
CA GLY A 101 -2.75 -5.36 4.15
C GLY A 101 -2.26 -6.53 5.03
N ARG A 102 -2.15 -6.35 6.35
CA ARG A 102 -1.83 -7.40 7.34
C ARG A 102 -3.10 -8.21 7.66
N THR A 103 -3.80 -8.67 6.63
CA THR A 103 -5.15 -9.26 6.76
C THR A 103 -5.16 -10.55 7.57
N ASN A 104 -4.12 -11.38 7.48
CA ASN A 104 -3.99 -12.61 8.29
C ASN A 104 -3.98 -12.29 9.79
N GLU A 105 -3.16 -11.32 10.19
CA GLU A 105 -3.00 -10.94 11.59
C GLU A 105 -4.28 -10.29 12.14
N ALA A 106 -5.01 -9.55 11.31
CA ALA A 106 -6.35 -9.05 11.65
C ALA A 106 -7.32 -10.20 11.93
N ILE A 107 -7.35 -11.22 11.07
CA ILE A 107 -8.24 -12.38 11.22
C ILE A 107 -7.91 -13.16 12.49
N ASP A 108 -6.63 -13.42 12.75
CA ASP A 108 -6.20 -14.14 13.95
C ASP A 108 -6.58 -13.39 15.22
N LEU A 109 -6.36 -12.07 15.25
CA LEU A 109 -6.75 -11.21 16.36
C LEU A 109 -8.27 -11.23 16.57
N LEU A 110 -9.07 -11.08 15.51
CA LEU A 110 -10.52 -11.07 15.59
C LEU A 110 -11.09 -12.43 16.00
N ASN A 111 -10.56 -13.54 15.48
CA ASN A 111 -10.95 -14.89 15.90
C ASN A 111 -10.61 -15.14 17.38
N SER A 112 -9.49 -14.61 17.88
CA SER A 112 -9.15 -14.69 19.31
C SER A 112 -10.16 -13.96 20.21
N CYS A 113 -10.90 -12.99 19.66
CA CYS A 113 -11.95 -12.26 20.36
C CYS A 113 -13.29 -13.01 20.37
N LEU A 114 -13.53 -13.92 19.42
CA LEU A 114 -14.78 -14.69 19.31
C LEU A 114 -14.78 -15.92 20.22
N VAL A 115 -14.59 -15.71 21.52
CA VAL A 115 -14.57 -16.81 22.51
C VAL A 115 -15.57 -16.53 23.64
N GLY A 116 -16.20 -17.58 24.15
CA GLY A 116 -17.11 -17.50 25.30
C GLY A 116 -18.34 -16.64 25.01
N ILE A 117 -18.57 -15.63 25.86
CA ILE A 117 -19.74 -14.74 25.77
C ILE A 117 -19.75 -13.82 24.53
N HIS A 118 -18.61 -13.72 23.81
CA HIS A 118 -18.45 -12.88 22.63
C HIS A 118 -18.41 -13.67 21.31
N ALA A 119 -18.72 -14.97 21.32
CA ALA A 119 -18.62 -15.85 20.16
C ALA A 119 -19.48 -15.42 18.94
N ASP A 120 -20.53 -14.64 19.19
CA ASP A 120 -21.43 -14.10 18.16
C ASP A 120 -21.49 -12.56 18.19
N ASP A 121 -20.40 -11.90 18.61
CA ASP A 121 -20.29 -10.43 18.51
C ASP A 121 -20.45 -9.97 17.05
N GLN A 122 -21.47 -9.15 16.81
CA GLN A 122 -21.86 -8.76 15.47
C GLN A 122 -20.83 -7.84 14.80
N GLU A 123 -20.16 -6.97 15.55
CA GLU A 123 -19.13 -6.09 15.01
C GLU A 123 -17.88 -6.85 14.59
N ILE A 124 -17.47 -7.84 15.39
CA ILE A 124 -16.30 -8.67 15.05
C ILE A 124 -16.60 -9.51 13.81
N ASN A 125 -17.80 -10.08 13.70
CA ASN A 125 -18.21 -10.82 12.51
C ASN A 125 -18.30 -9.93 11.26
N ARG A 126 -18.66 -8.65 11.38
CA ARG A 126 -18.58 -7.66 10.28
C ARG A 126 -17.14 -7.43 9.80
N LEU A 127 -16.21 -7.22 10.73
CA LEU A 127 -14.80 -7.03 10.38
C LEU A 127 -14.20 -8.30 9.74
N LEU A 128 -14.56 -9.48 10.26
CA LEU A 128 -14.15 -10.76 9.68
C LEU A 128 -14.72 -10.97 8.28
N LEU A 129 -15.96 -10.59 8.01
CA LEU A 129 -16.55 -10.64 6.67
C LEU A 129 -15.68 -9.87 5.66
N GLN A 130 -15.33 -8.62 5.98
CA GLN A 130 -14.49 -7.77 5.13
C GLN A 130 -13.09 -8.37 4.94
N ALA A 131 -12.50 -8.90 6.02
CA ALA A 131 -11.19 -9.53 5.99
C ALA A 131 -11.16 -10.80 5.12
N TYR A 132 -12.13 -11.70 5.29
CA TYR A 132 -12.23 -12.92 4.50
C TYR A 132 -12.53 -12.64 3.02
N TYR A 133 -13.39 -11.64 2.75
CA TYR A 133 -13.65 -11.20 1.37
C TYR A 133 -12.36 -10.70 0.69
N SER A 134 -11.57 -9.89 1.42
CA SER A 134 -10.28 -9.38 0.92
C SER A 134 -9.27 -10.49 0.61
N GLN A 135 -9.32 -11.60 1.35
CA GLN A 135 -8.50 -12.80 1.09
C GLN A 135 -9.08 -13.75 0.03
N LYS A 136 -10.26 -13.44 -0.52
CA LYS A 136 -11.02 -14.33 -1.43
C LYS A 136 -11.40 -15.66 -0.77
N GLU A 137 -11.45 -15.70 0.56
CA GLU A 137 -11.90 -16.84 1.37
C GLU A 137 -13.42 -16.84 1.47
N TYR A 138 -14.11 -17.03 0.34
CA TYR A 138 -15.56 -16.82 0.23
C TYR A 138 -16.38 -17.73 1.15
N GLY A 139 -15.92 -18.97 1.42
CA GLY A 139 -16.61 -19.89 2.34
C GLY A 139 -16.65 -19.36 3.78
N LYS A 140 -15.53 -18.81 4.27
CA LYS A 140 -15.45 -18.20 5.62
C LYS A 140 -16.16 -16.86 5.67
N CYS A 141 -16.09 -16.09 4.58
CA CYS A 141 -16.85 -14.86 4.41
C CYS A 141 -18.36 -15.11 4.57
N ILE A 142 -18.90 -16.11 3.88
CA ILE A 142 -20.30 -16.51 4.01
C ILE A 142 -20.64 -16.90 5.45
N ALA A 143 -19.81 -17.71 6.11
CA ALA A 143 -20.04 -18.12 7.49
C ALA A 143 -20.11 -16.93 8.46
N ALA A 144 -19.23 -15.94 8.30
CA ALA A 144 -19.26 -14.71 9.09
C ALA A 144 -20.50 -13.85 8.77
N GLY A 145 -20.86 -13.74 7.50
CA GLY A 145 -22.05 -13.00 7.03
C GLY A 145 -23.37 -13.59 7.53
N GLU A 146 -23.46 -14.91 7.58
CA GLU A 146 -24.65 -15.63 8.06
C GLU A 146 -24.93 -15.37 9.55
N LYS A 147 -23.88 -15.10 10.35
CA LYS A 147 -24.04 -14.74 11.76
C LYS A 147 -24.62 -13.33 11.97
N ILE A 148 -24.35 -12.42 11.04
CA ILE A 148 -24.79 -11.02 11.12
C ILE A 148 -26.04 -10.71 10.31
N LYS A 149 -26.52 -11.66 9.47
CA LYS A 149 -27.65 -11.43 8.56
C LYS A 149 -28.96 -11.00 9.24
N ASN A 150 -29.14 -11.38 10.50
CA ASN A 150 -30.33 -11.08 11.29
C ASN A 150 -30.26 -9.72 12.01
N ASP A 151 -29.14 -9.01 11.92
CA ASP A 151 -28.96 -7.68 12.50
C ASP A 151 -29.69 -6.63 11.64
N TYR A 152 -30.44 -5.73 12.29
CA TYR A 152 -31.14 -4.64 11.63
C TYR A 152 -30.17 -3.66 10.95
N THR A 153 -28.96 -3.49 11.49
CA THR A 153 -27.93 -2.62 10.90
C THR A 153 -27.33 -3.22 9.62
N PHE A 154 -27.32 -4.55 9.50
CA PHE A 154 -26.82 -5.27 8.33
C PHE A 154 -27.72 -5.07 7.09
N ALA A 155 -29.02 -4.80 7.30
CA ALA A 155 -29.98 -4.68 6.20
C ALA A 155 -29.66 -3.55 5.20
N ASN A 156 -28.94 -2.51 5.65
CA ASN A 156 -28.67 -1.29 4.88
C ASN A 156 -27.21 -1.08 4.48
N ALA A 157 -26.30 -1.98 4.90
CA ALA A 157 -24.88 -1.71 4.95
C ALA A 157 -24.08 -2.39 3.82
N GLU A 158 -22.87 -1.88 3.55
CA GLU A 158 -21.95 -2.35 2.50
C GLU A 158 -21.64 -3.86 2.63
N GLU A 159 -21.69 -4.38 3.86
CA GLU A 159 -21.47 -5.78 4.21
C GLU A 159 -22.47 -6.72 3.53
N LYS A 160 -23.70 -6.27 3.27
CA LYS A 160 -24.67 -7.08 2.51
C LYS A 160 -24.24 -7.25 1.05
N ALA A 161 -23.67 -6.20 0.45
CA ALA A 161 -23.12 -6.31 -0.89
C ALA A 161 -21.93 -7.27 -0.90
N LEU A 162 -21.02 -7.16 0.08
CA LEU A 162 -19.88 -8.09 0.23
C LEU A 162 -20.32 -9.54 0.38
N LEU A 163 -21.35 -9.81 1.17
CA LEU A 163 -21.92 -11.15 1.31
C LEU A 163 -22.54 -11.65 0.00
N ALA A 164 -23.28 -10.80 -0.72
CA ALA A 164 -23.81 -11.14 -2.04
C ALA A 164 -22.69 -11.45 -3.05
N TRP A 165 -21.62 -10.67 -3.06
CA TRP A 165 -20.44 -10.95 -3.89
C TRP A 165 -19.79 -12.28 -3.50
N ALA A 166 -19.67 -12.58 -2.20
CA ALA A 166 -19.15 -13.86 -1.75
C ALA A 166 -20.01 -15.04 -2.25
N TYR A 167 -21.35 -14.92 -2.22
CA TYR A 167 -22.26 -15.93 -2.78
C TYR A 167 -22.11 -16.10 -4.30
N TYR A 168 -21.91 -14.99 -5.02
CA TYR A 168 -21.66 -15.02 -6.45
C TYR A 168 -20.37 -15.78 -6.78
N TYR A 169 -19.26 -15.45 -6.12
CA TYR A 169 -17.97 -16.11 -6.34
C TYR A 169 -17.93 -17.56 -5.85
N SER A 170 -18.73 -17.92 -4.84
CA SER A 170 -18.84 -19.30 -4.36
C SER A 170 -19.76 -20.17 -5.23
N GLY A 171 -20.44 -19.61 -6.24
CA GLY A 171 -21.40 -20.33 -7.08
C GLY A 171 -22.72 -20.70 -6.39
N ASP A 172 -23.03 -20.09 -5.23
CA ASP A 172 -24.25 -20.39 -4.46
C ASP A 172 -25.40 -19.48 -4.92
N SER A 173 -25.88 -19.73 -6.15
CA SER A 173 -26.86 -18.89 -6.85
C SER A 173 -28.22 -18.80 -6.17
N GLU A 174 -28.57 -19.77 -5.32
CA GLU A 174 -29.84 -19.79 -4.60
C GLU A 174 -29.86 -18.72 -3.49
N LYS A 175 -28.80 -18.67 -2.66
CA LYS A 175 -28.64 -17.65 -1.62
C LYS A 175 -28.37 -16.27 -2.19
N LEU A 176 -27.67 -16.19 -3.32
CA LEU A 176 -27.48 -14.94 -4.05
C LEU A 176 -28.83 -14.30 -4.42
N ASN A 177 -29.73 -15.07 -5.04
CA ASN A 177 -31.05 -14.58 -5.44
C ASN A 177 -31.90 -14.14 -4.25
N GLN A 178 -31.77 -14.84 -3.11
CA GLN A 178 -32.44 -14.45 -1.87
C GLN A 178 -31.89 -13.13 -1.30
N SER A 179 -30.57 -12.91 -1.38
CA SER A 179 -29.90 -11.68 -0.92
C SER A 179 -30.17 -10.46 -1.82
N LEU A 180 -30.26 -10.66 -3.14
CA LEU A 180 -30.46 -9.63 -4.16
C LEU A 180 -31.90 -9.16 -4.31
N LYS A 181 -32.89 -9.97 -3.92
CA LYS A 181 -34.31 -9.59 -3.90
C LYS A 181 -34.60 -8.30 -3.11
N VAL A 182 -33.67 -7.86 -2.27
CA VAL A 182 -33.87 -6.75 -1.33
C VAL A 182 -33.33 -5.40 -1.85
N ARG A 183 -32.47 -5.31 -2.88
CA ARG A 183 -31.93 -4.00 -3.33
C ARG A 183 -31.28 -4.04 -4.73
N MET A 184 -32.09 -4.04 -5.78
CA MET A 184 -31.62 -3.96 -7.18
C MET A 184 -31.20 -2.53 -7.61
N VAL A 185 -30.64 -1.70 -6.72
CA VAL A 185 -30.37 -0.28 -7.01
C VAL A 185 -28.88 0.11 -6.88
N CYS A 186 -28.07 -0.57 -6.06
CA CYS A 186 -26.65 -0.17 -5.87
C CYS A 186 -25.66 -0.82 -6.84
N PHE A 187 -26.10 -1.72 -7.71
CA PHE A 187 -25.20 -2.51 -8.57
C PHE A 187 -24.57 -1.71 -9.72
N GLN A 188 -25.14 -0.55 -10.08
CA GLN A 188 -24.70 0.24 -11.24
C GLN A 188 -23.70 1.36 -10.94
N THR A 189 -23.53 1.77 -9.68
CA THR A 189 -22.72 2.96 -9.35
C THR A 189 -21.26 2.68 -8.98
N ILE A 190 -20.88 1.45 -8.64
CA ILE A 190 -19.50 1.17 -8.14
C ILE A 190 -18.54 0.71 -9.25
N PHE A 191 -19.04 0.24 -10.40
CA PHE A 191 -18.22 -0.34 -11.47
C PHE A 191 -18.07 0.52 -12.72
N ASN A 192 -18.42 1.81 -12.66
CA ASN A 192 -18.38 2.70 -13.82
C ASN A 192 -17.45 3.92 -13.68
N ASP A 193 -16.53 3.90 -12.70
CA ASP A 193 -15.44 4.88 -12.56
C ASP A 193 -14.08 4.17 -12.41
#